data_AF-A0A0K2UC34-F1
#
_entry.id   AF-A0A0K2UC34-F1
#
_cell.length_a   1.000
_cell.length_b   1.000
_cell.length_c   1.000
_cell.angle_alpha   90.00
_cell.angle_beta   90.00
_cell.angle_gamma   90.00
#
_symmetry.space_group_name_H-M   'P 1'
#
loop_
_entity.id
_entity.type
_entity.pdbx_description
1 polymer ?
#
loop_
_entity_poly.entity_id
_entity_poly.type
_entity_poly.pdbx_seq_one_letter_code
_entity_poly.pdbx_strand_id
1 'polypeptide(L)'
;MEQARRDAILELARAGHKPSAICKLLNYPKTTVYRVFNAWEVERKICRKAHSMRSDRIRTPRFLKGLWKSIKASSETSLSRLAKNRGVSKQLVSKAVNEDFRYRSYRMAKQHILTASTKATRLTK
;
A
#
# COMPACT_ATOMS: atom_id res chain seq x y z
N MET A 1 -1.20 17.42 7.14
CA MET A 1 -1.69 18.75 6.70
C MET A 1 -3.12 18.71 6.18
N GLU A 2 -3.42 17.89 5.16
CA GLU A 2 -4.79 17.79 4.60
C GLU A 2 -5.88 17.30 5.56
N GLN A 3 -5.52 16.43 6.52
CA GLN A 3 -6.48 15.96 7.53
C GLN A 3 -6.86 17.08 8.49
N ALA A 4 -5.88 17.80 9.05
CA ALA A 4 -6.11 18.94 9.94
C ALA A 4 -6.99 20.03 9.31
N ARG A 5 -6.89 20.26 8.00
CA ARG A 5 -7.78 21.18 7.27
C ARG A 5 -9.22 20.69 7.19
N ARG A 6 -9.44 19.38 7.02
CA ARG A 6 -10.79 18.78 7.08
C ARG A 6 -11.36 18.87 8.48
N ASP A 7 -10.54 18.65 9.49
CA ASP A 7 -10.94 18.76 10.89
C ASP A 7 -11.34 20.21 11.23
N ALA A 8 -10.62 21.21 10.73
CA ALA A 8 -11.01 22.62 10.88
C ALA A 8 -12.33 22.97 10.17
N ILE A 9 -12.58 22.44 8.97
CA ILE A 9 -13.87 22.59 8.26
C ILE A 9 -15.00 21.97 9.08
N LEU A 10 -14.75 20.82 9.71
CA LEU A 10 -15.72 20.13 10.56
C LEU A 10 -16.06 20.93 11.81
N GLU A 11 -15.06 21.44 12.53
CA GLU A 11 -15.30 22.22 13.75
C GLU A 11 -16.15 23.45 13.46
N LEU A 12 -15.90 24.12 12.32
CA LEU A 12 -16.72 25.24 11.88
C LEU A 12 -18.13 24.81 11.44
N ALA A 13 -18.27 23.64 10.82
CA ALA A 13 -19.58 23.09 10.47
C ALA A 13 -20.40 22.73 11.73
N ARG A 14 -19.74 22.16 12.76
CA ARG A 14 -20.34 21.88 14.08
C ARG A 14 -20.77 23.15 14.79
N ALA A 15 -19.98 24.22 14.67
CA ALA A 15 -20.32 25.56 15.16
C ALA A 15 -21.45 26.25 14.36
N GLY A 16 -22.01 25.59 13.34
CA GLY A 16 -23.16 26.10 12.56
C GLY A 16 -22.79 27.07 11.44
N HIS A 17 -21.51 27.21 11.09
CA HIS A 17 -21.12 28.07 9.98
C HIS A 17 -21.53 27.47 8.63
N LYS A 18 -22.08 28.32 7.76
CA LYS A 18 -22.40 27.94 6.37
C LYS A 18 -21.11 27.67 5.57
N PRO A 19 -21.12 26.75 4.59
CA PRO A 19 -19.95 26.40 3.79
C PRO A 19 -19.28 27.61 3.10
N SER A 20 -20.06 28.60 2.69
CA SER A 20 -19.56 29.84 2.08
C SER A 20 -18.73 30.70 3.06
N ALA A 21 -19.11 30.75 4.33
CA ALA A 21 -18.36 31.43 5.38
C ALA A 21 -17.06 30.68 5.70
N ILE A 22 -17.13 29.35 5.74
CA ILE A 22 -15.96 28.48 5.96
C ILE A 22 -14.92 28.67 4.84
N CYS A 23 -15.35 28.78 3.59
CA CYS A 23 -14.45 29.03 2.44
C CYS A 23 -13.66 30.34 2.63
N LYS A 24 -14.33 31.41 3.07
CA LYS A 24 -13.71 32.72 3.29
C LYS A 24 -12.78 32.70 4.50
N LEU A 25 -13.19 32.07 5.59
CA LEU A 25 -12.41 32.02 6.84
C LEU A 25 -11.12 31.20 6.71
N LEU A 26 -11.21 30.01 6.08
CA LEU A 26 -10.07 29.12 5.90
C LEU A 26 -9.26 29.40 4.64
N ASN A 27 -9.70 30.34 3.80
CA ASN A 27 -9.15 30.63 2.47
C ASN A 27 -8.88 29.34 1.67
N TYR A 28 -9.89 28.47 1.57
CA TYR A 28 -9.75 27.12 1.02
C TYR A 28 -10.71 26.90 -0.16
N PRO A 29 -10.36 26.06 -1.16
CA PRO A 29 -11.17 25.91 -2.35
C PRO A 29 -12.61 25.48 -2.05
N LYS A 30 -13.58 26.21 -2.64
CA LYS A 30 -15.02 25.99 -2.47
C LYS A 30 -15.41 24.53 -2.72
N THR A 31 -14.87 23.93 -3.77
CA THR A 31 -15.13 22.53 -4.13
C THR A 31 -14.81 21.55 -3.01
N THR A 32 -13.69 21.76 -2.30
CA THR A 32 -13.28 20.87 -1.22
C THR A 32 -14.10 21.11 0.03
N VAL A 33 -14.39 22.37 0.40
CA VAL A 33 -15.22 22.70 1.57
C VAL A 33 -16.61 22.08 1.43
N TYR A 34 -17.29 22.28 0.30
CA TYR A 34 -18.62 21.72 0.07
C TYR A 34 -18.60 20.18 0.05
N ARG A 35 -17.58 19.57 -0.57
CA ARG A 35 -17.47 18.10 -0.59
C ARG A 35 -17.30 17.51 0.82
N VAL A 36 -16.50 18.17 1.67
CA VAL A 36 -16.28 17.72 3.06
C VAL A 36 -17.52 17.97 3.91
N PHE A 37 -18.15 19.14 3.77
CA PHE A 37 -19.36 19.51 4.49
C PHE A 37 -20.51 18.54 4.19
N ASN A 38 -20.79 18.27 2.91
CA ASN A 38 -21.85 17.35 2.50
C ASN A 38 -21.55 15.91 2.92
N ALA A 39 -20.29 15.47 2.84
CA ALA A 39 -19.90 14.14 3.32
C ALA A 39 -20.10 14.00 4.83
N TRP A 40 -19.86 15.06 5.60
CA TRP A 40 -20.15 15.06 7.03
C TRP A 40 -21.65 15.08 7.34
N GLU A 41 -22.42 15.91 6.64
CA GLU A 41 -23.87 16.03 6.83
C GLU A 41 -24.60 14.70 6.55
N VAL A 42 -24.20 14.01 5.48
CA VAL A 42 -24.83 12.75 5.04
C VAL A 42 -24.24 11.51 5.73
N GLU A 43 -22.92 11.35 5.72
CA GLU A 43 -22.27 10.11 6.17
C GLU A 43 -21.69 10.19 7.58
N ARG A 44 -21.66 11.38 8.20
CA ARG A 44 -20.92 11.68 9.45
C ARG A 44 -19.43 11.28 9.39
N LYS A 45 -18.88 11.14 8.18
CA LYS A 45 -17.50 10.75 7.94
C LYS A 45 -16.66 11.95 7.52
N ILE A 46 -15.45 12.02 8.06
CA ILE A 46 -14.51 13.11 7.86
C ILE A 46 -13.33 12.64 6.99
N CYS A 47 -13.04 11.34 7.06
CA CYS A 47 -11.94 10.71 6.36
C CYS A 47 -12.18 10.72 4.85
N ARG A 48 -11.14 11.01 4.07
CA ARG A 48 -11.19 10.78 2.63
C ARG A 48 -11.47 9.29 2.37
N LYS A 49 -12.38 9.01 1.44
CA LYS A 49 -12.63 7.64 0.98
C LYS A 49 -11.32 7.01 0.50
N ALA A 50 -11.01 5.82 1.00
CA ALA A 50 -9.88 5.06 0.52
C ALA A 50 -10.03 4.83 -0.99
N HIS A 51 -8.95 5.02 -1.73
CA HIS A 51 -8.94 4.71 -3.15
C HIS A 51 -9.17 3.20 -3.32
N SER A 52 -10.09 2.83 -4.21
CA SER A 52 -10.26 1.43 -4.57
C SER A 52 -8.97 0.93 -5.21
N MET A 53 -8.60 -0.31 -4.88
CA MET A 53 -7.49 -0.94 -5.57
C MET A 53 -7.84 -1.14 -7.05
N ARG A 54 -6.80 -1.08 -7.88
CA ARG A 54 -6.93 -1.31 -9.32
C ARG A 54 -7.48 -2.72 -9.58
N SER A 55 -8.49 -2.83 -10.44
CA SER A 55 -9.21 -4.09 -10.70
C SER A 55 -8.40 -5.11 -11.48
N ASP A 56 -7.47 -4.66 -12.33
CA ASP A 56 -6.56 -5.46 -13.14
C ASP A 56 -5.37 -6.04 -12.34
N ARG A 57 -5.33 -5.83 -11.02
CA ARG A 57 -4.28 -6.38 -10.16
C ARG A 57 -4.36 -7.91 -10.14
N ILE A 58 -3.43 -8.57 -10.84
CA ILE A 58 -3.32 -10.03 -10.92
C ILE A 58 -3.26 -10.71 -9.53
N ARG A 59 -2.64 -10.06 -8.54
CA ARG A 59 -2.52 -10.53 -7.14
C ARG A 59 -3.85 -10.42 -6.38
N THR A 60 -4.86 -11.13 -6.86
CA THR A 60 -6.19 -11.24 -6.25
C THR A 60 -6.24 -12.36 -5.21
N PRO A 61 -7.24 -12.35 -4.29
CA PRO A 61 -7.44 -13.46 -3.35
C PRO A 61 -7.59 -14.83 -4.04
N ARG A 62 -8.24 -14.87 -5.21
CA ARG A 62 -8.39 -16.10 -6.01
C ARG A 62 -7.04 -16.60 -6.52
N PHE A 63 -6.20 -15.71 -7.03
CA PHE A 63 -4.85 -16.05 -7.46
C PHE A 63 -4.02 -16.61 -6.30
N LEU A 64 -4.05 -15.95 -5.14
CA LEU A 64 -3.33 -16.38 -3.94
C LEU A 64 -3.79 -17.77 -3.47
N LYS A 65 -5.11 -18.01 -3.40
CA LYS A 65 -5.64 -19.33 -3.03
C LYS A 65 -5.19 -20.41 -4.00
N GLY A 66 -5.17 -20.10 -5.30
CA GLY A 66 -4.65 -21.00 -6.32
C GLY A 66 -3.16 -21.30 -6.13
N LEU A 67 -2.35 -20.25 -5.95
CA LEU A 67 -0.90 -20.37 -5.76
C LEU A 67 -0.57 -21.19 -4.51
N TRP A 68 -1.26 -20.94 -3.40
CA TRP A 68 -1.11 -21.70 -2.16
C TRP A 68 -1.36 -23.20 -2.36
N LYS A 69 -2.41 -23.58 -3.12
CA LYS A 69 -2.67 -24.98 -3.45
C LYS A 69 -1.52 -25.62 -4.22
N SER A 70 -0.94 -24.92 -5.21
CA SER A 70 0.22 -25.46 -5.96
C SER A 70 1.44 -25.67 -5.08
N ILE A 71 1.72 -24.72 -4.18
CA ILE A 71 2.85 -24.84 -3.26
C ILE A 71 2.63 -25.99 -2.27
N LYS A 72 1.41 -26.14 -1.74
CA LYS A 72 1.06 -27.23 -0.83
C LYS A 72 1.13 -28.61 -1.50
N ALA A 73 0.78 -28.68 -2.80
CA ALA A 73 0.84 -29.93 -3.57
C ALA A 73 2.28 -30.35 -3.88
N SER A 74 3.18 -29.41 -4.15
CA SER A 74 4.59 -29.70 -4.40
C SER A 74 5.49 -28.55 -3.92
N SER A 75 6.01 -28.69 -2.70
CA SER A 75 6.84 -27.70 -2.03
C SER A 75 8.22 -27.51 -2.70
N GLU A 76 8.67 -28.50 -3.47
CA GLU A 76 9.95 -28.47 -4.18
C GLU A 76 9.90 -27.66 -5.49
N THR A 77 8.71 -27.30 -5.96
CA THR A 77 8.58 -26.52 -7.19
C THR A 77 9.18 -25.12 -7.03
N SER A 78 10.16 -24.80 -7.88
CA SER A 78 10.78 -23.48 -7.87
C SER A 78 9.76 -22.39 -8.22
N LEU A 79 9.94 -21.20 -7.63
CA LEU A 79 9.08 -20.03 -7.90
C LEU A 79 9.04 -19.67 -9.40
N SER A 80 10.16 -19.88 -10.11
CA SER A 80 10.24 -19.67 -11.56
C SER A 80 9.33 -20.63 -12.33
N ARG A 81 9.27 -21.91 -11.93
CA ARG A 81 8.38 -22.90 -12.57
C ARG A 81 6.91 -22.59 -12.25
N LEU A 82 6.60 -22.23 -11.01
CA LEU A 82 5.26 -21.79 -10.61
C LEU A 82 4.77 -20.57 -11.41
N ALA A 83 5.68 -19.62 -11.67
CA ALA A 83 5.39 -18.44 -12.47
C ALA A 83 5.10 -18.78 -13.93
N LYS A 84 5.94 -19.62 -14.56
CA LYS A 84 5.73 -20.11 -15.94
C LYS A 84 4.40 -20.84 -16.09
N ASN A 85 4.09 -21.77 -15.20
CA ASN A 85 2.84 -22.55 -15.23
C ASN A 85 1.58 -21.67 -15.11
N ARG A 86 1.70 -20.48 -14.53
CA ARG A 86 0.60 -19.53 -14.31
C ARG A 86 0.62 -18.35 -15.28
N GLY A 87 1.59 -18.28 -16.21
CA GLY A 87 1.72 -17.17 -17.15
C GLY A 87 1.99 -15.81 -16.47
N VAL A 88 2.63 -15.79 -15.31
CA VAL A 88 2.92 -14.56 -14.55
C VAL A 88 4.42 -14.35 -14.36
N SER A 89 4.81 -13.14 -13.99
CA SER A 89 6.21 -12.85 -13.68
C SER A 89 6.67 -13.55 -12.40
N LYS A 90 7.93 -13.98 -12.38
CA LYS A 90 8.58 -14.55 -11.18
C LYS A 90 8.51 -13.58 -10.00
N GLN A 91 8.68 -12.28 -10.26
CA GLN A 91 8.65 -11.25 -9.22
C GLN A 91 7.29 -11.17 -8.52
N LEU A 92 6.19 -11.31 -9.27
CA LEU A 92 4.85 -11.33 -8.70
C LEU A 92 4.66 -12.52 -7.76
N VAL A 93 5.06 -13.72 -8.20
CA VAL A 93 5.00 -14.93 -7.37
C VAL A 93 5.88 -14.79 -6.14
N SER A 94 7.10 -14.26 -6.29
CA SER A 94 8.02 -14.05 -5.17
C SER A 94 7.46 -13.06 -4.14
N LYS A 95 6.84 -11.96 -4.58
CA LYS A 95 6.17 -11.01 -3.66
C LYS A 95 5.01 -11.68 -2.94
N ALA A 96 4.17 -12.44 -3.64
CA ALA A 96 3.05 -13.14 -3.02
C ALA A 96 3.51 -14.14 -1.95
N VAL A 97 4.56 -14.91 -2.24
CA VAL A 97 5.12 -15.89 -1.29
C VAL A 97 5.74 -15.21 -0.07
N ASN A 98 6.51 -14.14 -0.27
CA ASN A 98 7.21 -13.45 0.82
C ASN A 98 6.28 -12.57 1.68
N GLU A 99 5.32 -11.88 1.07
CA GLU A 99 4.48 -10.90 1.77
C GLU A 99 3.15 -11.52 2.25
N ASP A 100 2.44 -12.29 1.40
CA ASP A 100 1.12 -12.84 1.76
C ASP A 100 1.26 -14.14 2.55
N PHE A 101 2.11 -15.07 2.10
CA PHE A 101 2.32 -16.35 2.78
C PHE A 101 3.43 -16.29 3.85
N ARG A 102 4.20 -15.19 3.87
CA ARG A 102 5.30 -14.96 4.82
C ARG A 102 6.34 -16.08 4.87
N TYR A 103 6.51 -16.80 3.77
CA TYR A 103 7.56 -17.81 3.68
C TYR A 103 8.91 -17.12 3.56
N ARG A 104 9.80 -17.43 4.50
CA ARG A 104 11.20 -17.03 4.45
C ARG A 104 12.03 -18.17 3.87
N SER A 105 13.04 -17.80 3.08
CA SER A 105 14.06 -18.77 2.69
C SER A 105 14.72 -19.32 3.95
N TYR A 106 14.71 -20.64 4.11
CA TYR A 106 15.51 -21.31 5.14
C TYR A 106 17.01 -21.11 4.90
N ARG A 107 17.41 -20.96 3.63
CA ARG A 107 18.80 -20.74 3.28
C ARG A 107 19.16 -19.28 3.54
N MET A 108 19.95 -19.05 4.59
CA MET A 108 20.62 -17.78 4.82
C MET A 108 21.75 -17.65 3.80
N ALA A 109 21.72 -16.59 2.99
CA ALA A 109 22.84 -16.29 2.12
C ALA A 109 24.03 -15.87 2.99
N LYS A 110 25.18 -16.53 2.84
CA LYS A 110 26.45 -16.07 3.44
C LYS A 110 26.76 -14.70 2.83
N GLN A 111 26.52 -13.63 3.58
CA GLN A 111 27.01 -12.31 3.19
C GLN A 111 28.51 -12.27 3.49
N HIS A 112 29.28 -11.66 2.60
CA HIS A 112 30.71 -11.49 2.81
C HIS A 112 30.91 -10.43 3.90
N ILE A 113 31.50 -10.82 5.02
CA ILE A 113 31.92 -9.86 6.04
C ILE A 113 33.09 -9.09 5.45
N LEU A 114 32.97 -7.76 5.38
CA LEU A 114 34.07 -6.90 4.92
C LEU A 114 35.16 -6.94 5.98
N THR A 115 36.23 -7.68 5.68
CA THR A 115 37.49 -7.66 6.44
C THR A 115 38.12 -6.28 6.39
N ALA A 116 38.98 -5.98 7.37
CA ALA A 116 39.69 -4.70 7.42
C ALA A 116 40.45 -4.40 6.11
N SER A 117 41.05 -5.42 5.48
CA SER A 117 41.72 -5.23 4.18
C SER A 117 40.76 -4.86 3.06
N THR A 118 39.60 -5.52 2.95
CA THR A 118 38.60 -5.19 1.90
C THR A 118 37.96 -3.82 2.10
N LYS A 119 37.88 -3.32 3.34
CA LYS A 119 37.49 -1.92 3.60
C LYS A 119 38.56 -0.94 3.12
N ALA A 120 39.84 -1.22 3.39
CA ALA A 120 40.95 -0.39 2.95
C ALA A 120 41.05 -0.32 1.41
N THR A 121 40.91 -1.45 0.71
CA THR A 121 40.95 -1.50 -0.77
C THR A 121 39.80 -0.73 -1.44
N ARG A 122 38.66 -0.56 -0.76
CA ARG A 122 37.53 0.24 -1.27
C ARG A 122 37.73 1.73 -1.12
N LEU A 123 38.54 2.18 -0.16
CA LEU A 123 38.82 3.59 0.09
C LEU A 123 39.89 4.16 -0.86
N THR A 124 40.68 3.29 -1.49
CA THR A 124 41.75 3.64 -2.43
C THR A 124 41.30 3.73 -3.89
N LYS A 125 40.02 3.48 -4.18
CA LYS A 125 39.40 3.68 -5.50
C LYS A 125 38.49 4.90 -5.46
#